data_AF-A0A3M2B6P6-F1
#
_entry.id   AF-A0A3M2B6P6-F1
#
_cell.length_a   1.000
_cell.length_b   1.000
_cell.length_c   1.000
_cell.angle_alpha   90.00
_cell.angle_beta   90.00
_cell.angle_gamma   90.00
#
_symmetry.space_group_name_H-M   'P 1'
#
loop_
_entity.id
_entity.type
_entity.pdbx_description
1 polymer ?
#
loop_
_entity_poly.entity_id
_entity_poly.type
_entity_poly.pdbx_seq_one_letter_code
_entity_poly.pdbx_strand_id
1 'polypeptide(L)'
;MTPNHSSETYHVAIQTPVGEVQAEVSVPTSFIPLSSLVSPMRALGEQALALEQQRVESTGLSISCHKGCAACCRMLVPVSPPEAFTLHRTVQALPEPQRTAIQDRFRQTQHILEETGLLGQLVQLAETRTQWSDEQMDPLNRAYYALRLPCPFLDDNELCSIYHDRPAACRELLVTSPPEWCQDVTCHPVRPLQVHVRAGTVLSLLWAELDHGPARLIPLPVALDWAERHQSELRSQWTGRELLDKALTHLSRFLSQHHSSPPASSPFPPTR
;
A
#
# COMPACT_ATOMS: atom_id res chain seq x y z
N MET A 1 -31.35 -10.49 5.44
CA MET A 1 -31.68 -9.58 4.32
C MET A 1 -30.48 -8.66 4.15
N THR A 2 -29.61 -8.95 3.18
CA THR A 2 -28.54 -8.02 2.79
C THR A 2 -29.20 -6.76 2.24
N PRO A 3 -28.89 -5.56 2.74
CA PRO A 3 -29.38 -4.33 2.13
C PRO A 3 -28.94 -4.34 0.66
N ASN A 4 -29.92 -4.23 -0.23
CA ASN A 4 -29.70 -4.15 -1.68
C ASN A 4 -29.11 -2.76 -1.95
N HIS A 5 -27.81 -2.60 -1.72
CA HIS A 5 -27.10 -1.39 -2.05
C HIS A 5 -26.98 -1.33 -3.57
N SER A 6 -27.77 -0.48 -4.21
CA SER A 6 -27.63 -0.19 -5.63
C SER A 6 -26.19 0.26 -5.90
N SER A 7 -25.49 -0.47 -6.76
CA SER A 7 -24.16 -0.13 -7.25
C SER A 7 -24.25 0.27 -8.71
N GLU A 8 -23.46 1.27 -9.10
CA GLU A 8 -23.23 1.59 -10.50
C GLU A 8 -21.88 1.03 -10.93
N THR A 9 -21.84 0.38 -12.09
CA THR A 9 -20.62 -0.16 -12.68
C THR A 9 -20.14 0.75 -13.79
N TYR A 10 -18.86 1.10 -13.74
CA TYR A 10 -18.18 1.95 -14.70
C TYR A 10 -17.12 1.12 -15.43
N HIS A 11 -17.09 1.24 -16.76
CA HIS A 11 -15.98 0.71 -17.55
C HIS A 11 -14.88 1.76 -17.62
N VAL A 12 -13.73 1.43 -17.06
CA VAL A 12 -12.57 2.31 -16.98
C VAL A 12 -11.48 1.75 -17.88
N ALA A 13 -10.97 2.60 -18.78
CA ALA A 13 -9.83 2.29 -19.64
C ALA A 13 -8.65 3.19 -19.26
N ILE A 14 -7.50 2.59 -18.94
CA ILE A 14 -6.30 3.30 -18.50
C ILE A 14 -5.14 2.90 -19.37
N GLN A 15 -4.53 3.89 -20.01
CA GLN A 15 -3.33 3.70 -20.80
C GLN A 15 -2.11 3.65 -19.89
N THR A 16 -1.44 2.49 -19.86
CA THR A 16 -0.15 2.31 -19.20
C THR A 16 0.95 2.17 -20.26
N PRO A 17 2.24 2.36 -19.92
CA PRO A 17 3.34 2.19 -20.88
C PRO A 17 3.43 0.81 -21.54
N VAL A 18 2.77 -0.21 -20.98
CA VAL A 18 2.81 -1.60 -21.46
C VAL A 18 1.52 -2.09 -22.07
N GLY A 19 0.46 -1.27 -22.04
CA GLY A 19 -0.83 -1.61 -22.61
C GLY A 19 -2.00 -0.92 -21.92
N GLU A 20 -3.19 -1.11 -22.48
CA GLU A 20 -4.44 -0.63 -21.90
C GLU A 20 -4.94 -1.59 -20.83
N VAL A 21 -5.24 -1.07 -19.64
CA VAL A 21 -5.98 -1.77 -18.60
C VAL A 21 -7.46 -1.45 -18.77
N GLN A 22 -8.27 -2.48 -19.02
CA GLN A 22 -9.72 -2.39 -19.03
C GLN A 22 -10.27 -2.98 -17.73
N ALA A 23 -10.90 -2.15 -16.92
CA ALA A 23 -11.42 -2.54 -15.61
C ALA A 23 -12.90 -2.21 -15.50
N GLU A 24 -13.67 -3.12 -14.91
CA GLU A 24 -15.01 -2.81 -14.40
C GLU A 24 -14.89 -2.39 -12.94
N VAL A 25 -15.32 -1.17 -12.64
CA VAL A 25 -15.29 -0.62 -11.30
C VAL A 25 -16.71 -0.36 -10.85
N SER A 26 -17.17 -1.11 -9.85
CA SER A 26 -18.46 -0.89 -9.21
C SER A 26 -18.31 -0.01 -7.98
N VAL A 27 -19.08 1.07 -7.92
CA VAL A 27 -19.16 1.95 -6.76
C VAL A 27 -20.60 2.02 -6.24
N PRO A 28 -20.83 2.03 -4.91
CA PRO A 28 -22.16 2.24 -4.37
C PRO A 28 -22.74 3.60 -4.81
N THR A 29 -24.04 3.62 -5.09
CA THR A 29 -24.80 4.85 -5.40
C THR A 29 -25.10 5.70 -4.15
N SER A 30 -24.94 5.11 -2.97
CA SER A 30 -25.02 5.84 -1.70
C SER A 30 -23.80 6.71 -1.47
N PHE A 31 -23.92 7.64 -0.52
CA PHE A 31 -22.75 8.32 0.04
C PHE A 31 -21.85 7.32 0.76
N ILE A 32 -20.55 7.35 0.44
CA ILE A 32 -19.55 6.41 0.99
C ILE A 32 -18.34 7.18 1.52
N PRO A 33 -17.65 6.64 2.54
CA PRO A 33 -16.35 7.18 2.94
C PRO A 33 -15.29 6.87 1.88
N LEU A 34 -14.22 7.66 1.84
CA LEU A 34 -13.09 7.46 0.93
C LEU A 34 -12.44 6.07 1.07
N SER A 35 -12.44 5.47 2.26
CA SER A 35 -11.94 4.11 2.50
C SER A 35 -12.66 3.04 1.67
N SER A 36 -13.87 3.29 1.17
CA SER A 36 -14.57 2.40 0.24
C SER A 36 -13.89 2.30 -1.13
N LEU A 37 -13.03 3.25 -1.51
CA LEU A 37 -12.24 3.18 -2.75
C LEU A 37 -10.99 2.31 -2.67
N VAL A 38 -10.60 1.83 -1.48
CA VAL A 38 -9.40 0.99 -1.34
C VAL A 38 -9.48 -0.25 -2.22
N SER A 39 -10.59 -0.99 -2.15
CA SER A 39 -10.78 -2.21 -2.93
C SER A 39 -10.76 -1.99 -4.46
N PRO A 40 -11.56 -1.07 -5.04
CA PRO A 40 -11.53 -0.86 -6.48
C PRO A 40 -10.18 -0.32 -6.99
N MET A 41 -9.53 0.59 -6.25
CA MET A 41 -8.21 1.11 -6.64
C MET A 41 -7.13 0.02 -6.59
N ARG A 42 -7.20 -0.87 -5.61
CA ARG A 42 -6.29 -2.02 -5.49
C ARG A 42 -6.50 -3.02 -6.62
N ALA A 43 -7.75 -3.33 -6.97
CA ALA A 43 -8.06 -4.21 -8.10
C ALA A 43 -7.51 -3.64 -9.42
N LEU A 44 -7.62 -2.33 -9.61
CA LEU A 44 -7.07 -1.63 -10.77
C LEU A 44 -5.53 -1.72 -10.84
N GLY A 45 -4.85 -1.52 -9.70
CA GLY A 45 -3.40 -1.70 -9.59
C GLY A 45 -2.96 -3.14 -9.88
N GLU A 46 -3.70 -4.13 -9.39
CA GLU A 46 -3.45 -5.56 -9.67
C GLU A 46 -3.58 -5.90 -11.16
N GLN A 47 -4.59 -5.37 -11.85
CA GLN A 47 -4.75 -5.57 -13.29
C GLN A 47 -3.61 -4.92 -14.09
N ALA A 48 -3.18 -3.70 -13.71
CA ALA A 48 -2.03 -3.06 -14.33
C ALA A 48 -0.74 -3.86 -14.10
N LEU A 49 -0.53 -4.38 -12.89
CA LEU A 49 0.62 -5.22 -12.56
C LEU A 49 0.58 -6.55 -13.31
N ALA A 50 -0.61 -7.10 -13.60
CA ALA A 50 -0.74 -8.31 -14.39
C ALA A 50 -0.22 -8.12 -15.82
N LEU A 51 -0.43 -6.95 -16.44
CA LEU A 51 0.15 -6.63 -17.75
C LEU A 51 1.68 -6.57 -17.69
N GLU A 52 2.25 -6.02 -16.63
CA GLU A 52 3.70 -6.00 -16.43
C GLU A 52 4.29 -7.41 -16.25
N GLN A 53 3.60 -8.27 -15.50
CA GLN A 53 4.00 -9.66 -15.33
C GLN A 53 4.02 -10.38 -16.68
N GLN A 54 2.93 -10.28 -17.45
CA GLN A 54 2.84 -10.89 -18.79
C GLN A 54 3.94 -10.36 -19.72
N ARG A 55 4.19 -9.05 -19.73
CA ARG A 55 5.25 -8.45 -20.55
C ARG A 55 6.61 -9.02 -20.17
N VAL A 56 6.94 -9.07 -18.89
CA VAL A 56 8.24 -9.57 -18.42
C VAL A 56 8.40 -11.06 -18.67
N GLU A 57 7.36 -11.86 -18.46
CA GLU A 57 7.35 -13.29 -18.78
C GLU A 57 7.54 -13.54 -20.29
N SER A 58 6.98 -12.69 -21.15
CA SER A 58 7.20 -12.76 -22.61
C SER A 58 8.65 -12.53 -23.02
N THR A 59 9.46 -11.89 -22.17
CA THR A 59 10.90 -11.72 -22.38
C THR A 59 11.75 -12.87 -21.84
N GLY A 60 11.13 -13.92 -21.29
CA GLY A 60 11.81 -15.10 -20.73
C GLY A 60 12.27 -14.94 -19.28
N LEU A 61 11.93 -13.83 -18.63
CA LEU A 61 12.14 -13.65 -17.19
C LEU A 61 10.99 -14.30 -16.41
N SER A 62 11.23 -14.67 -15.15
CA SER A 62 10.20 -15.23 -14.27
C SER A 62 10.03 -14.37 -13.01
N ILE A 63 8.80 -14.30 -12.52
CA ILE A 63 8.51 -13.66 -11.24
C ILE A 63 9.00 -14.58 -10.11
N SER A 64 9.85 -14.06 -9.23
CA SER A 64 10.43 -14.85 -8.13
C SER A 64 9.54 -14.88 -6.88
N CYS A 65 8.54 -14.01 -6.81
CA CYS A 65 7.64 -13.91 -5.67
C CYS A 65 6.62 -15.06 -5.67
N HIS A 66 6.45 -15.71 -4.53
CA HIS A 66 5.47 -16.77 -4.33
C HIS A 66 4.87 -16.71 -2.92
N LYS A 67 3.76 -17.44 -2.70
CA LYS A 67 3.18 -17.62 -1.36
C LYS A 67 4.23 -18.23 -0.43
N GLY A 68 4.39 -17.66 0.76
CA GLY A 68 5.41 -18.06 1.75
C GLY A 68 6.72 -17.30 1.65
N CYS A 69 6.92 -16.44 0.63
CA CYS A 69 8.03 -15.48 0.65
C CYS A 69 7.69 -14.30 1.58
N ALA A 70 8.52 -14.08 2.60
CA ALA A 70 8.34 -13.02 3.61
C ALA A 70 9.51 -12.02 3.67
N ALA A 71 10.30 -11.91 2.60
CA ALA A 71 11.42 -10.97 2.53
C ALA A 71 10.95 -9.50 2.61
N CYS A 72 9.91 -9.15 1.83
CA CYS A 72 9.32 -7.81 1.86
C CYS A 72 8.52 -7.52 3.15
N CYS A 73 8.07 -8.56 3.85
CA CYS A 73 7.39 -8.44 5.14
C CYS A 73 8.31 -7.98 6.27
N ARG A 74 9.59 -7.72 6.00
CA ARG A 74 10.57 -7.15 6.94
C ARG A 74 11.05 -5.76 6.51
N MET A 75 10.37 -5.14 5.54
CA MET A 75 10.59 -3.75 5.11
C MET A 75 9.55 -2.81 5.71
N LEU A 76 9.81 -1.51 5.66
CA LEU A 76 8.84 -0.51 6.11
C LEU A 76 7.72 -0.39 5.06
N VAL A 77 6.57 -0.98 5.35
CA VAL A 77 5.42 -0.96 4.42
C VAL A 77 4.70 0.39 4.55
N PRO A 78 4.61 1.18 3.46
CA PRO A 78 3.77 2.39 3.44
C PRO A 78 2.30 2.03 3.22
N VAL A 79 1.39 2.69 3.95
CA VAL A 79 -0.06 2.59 3.72
C VAL A 79 -0.68 3.96 3.57
N SER A 80 -1.61 4.12 2.64
CA SER A 80 -2.37 5.37 2.53
C SER A 80 -3.35 5.52 3.70
N PRO A 81 -3.81 6.76 4.03
CA PRO A 81 -4.82 6.97 5.06
C PRO A 81 -6.10 6.13 4.87
N PRO A 82 -6.68 6.03 3.65
CA PRO A 82 -7.83 5.15 3.41
C PRO A 82 -7.53 3.66 3.70
N GLU A 83 -6.31 3.19 3.39
CA GLU A 83 -5.86 1.83 3.72
C GLU A 83 -5.69 1.64 5.22
N ALA A 84 -5.12 2.61 5.95
CA ALA A 84 -4.97 2.53 7.40
C ALA A 84 -6.32 2.34 8.11
N PHE A 85 -7.36 3.10 7.71
CA PHE A 85 -8.72 2.89 8.21
C PHE A 85 -9.29 1.51 7.84
N THR A 86 -9.02 1.04 6.63
CA THR A 86 -9.47 -0.27 6.17
C THR A 86 -8.81 -1.39 6.97
N LEU A 87 -7.50 -1.31 7.21
CA LEU A 87 -6.75 -2.26 8.03
C LEU A 87 -7.25 -2.27 9.48
N HIS A 88 -7.46 -1.09 10.07
CA HIS A 88 -8.04 -0.99 11.41
C HIS A 88 -9.39 -1.70 11.49
N ARG A 89 -10.30 -1.44 10.55
CA ARG A 89 -11.59 -2.14 10.48
C ARG A 89 -11.42 -3.65 10.29
N THR A 90 -10.52 -4.09 9.41
CA THR A 90 -10.23 -5.51 9.19
C THR A 90 -9.80 -6.17 10.49
N VAL A 91 -8.85 -5.59 11.24
CA VAL A 91 -8.38 -6.14 12.52
C VAL A 91 -9.50 -6.19 13.55
N GLN A 92 -10.30 -5.13 13.67
CA GLN A 92 -11.41 -5.09 14.63
C GLN A 92 -12.49 -6.15 14.34
N ALA A 93 -12.67 -6.50 13.08
CA ALA A 93 -13.64 -7.51 12.63
C ALA A 93 -13.16 -8.96 12.77
N LEU A 94 -11.88 -9.19 13.07
CA LEU A 94 -11.35 -10.55 13.26
C LEU A 94 -11.89 -11.18 14.55
N PRO A 95 -12.18 -12.49 14.55
CA PRO A 95 -12.57 -13.20 15.76
C PRO A 95 -11.37 -13.39 16.71
N GLU A 96 -11.66 -13.61 17.99
CA GLU A 96 -10.64 -14.12 18.92
C GLU A 96 -10.28 -15.58 18.59
N PRO A 97 -9.02 -16.01 18.79
CA PRO A 97 -7.88 -15.26 19.38
C PRO A 97 -7.06 -14.44 18.35
N GLN A 98 -7.46 -14.41 17.08
CA GLN A 98 -6.66 -13.84 15.99
C GLN A 98 -6.45 -12.34 16.13
N ARG A 99 -7.51 -11.61 16.53
CA ARG A 99 -7.46 -10.18 16.78
C ARG A 99 -6.43 -9.82 17.86
N THR A 100 -6.50 -10.46 19.02
CA THR A 100 -5.56 -10.23 20.12
C THR A 100 -4.12 -10.53 19.69
N ALA A 101 -3.88 -11.65 18.99
CA ALA A 101 -2.55 -12.00 18.52
C ALA A 101 -1.94 -10.94 17.59
N ILE A 102 -2.73 -10.36 16.67
CA ILE A 102 -2.26 -9.26 15.81
C ILE A 102 -1.96 -8.01 16.64
N GLN A 103 -2.86 -7.62 17.55
CA GLN A 103 -2.65 -6.46 18.42
C GLN A 103 -1.40 -6.60 19.29
N ASP A 104 -1.12 -7.81 19.80
CA ASP A 104 0.11 -8.11 20.54
C ASP A 104 1.36 -7.95 19.67
N ARG A 105 1.34 -8.44 18.42
CA ARG A 105 2.45 -8.24 17.47
C ARG A 105 2.68 -6.76 17.14
N PHE A 106 1.62 -5.96 17.02
CA PHE A 106 1.74 -4.51 16.87
C PHE A 106 2.41 -3.88 18.10
N ARG A 107 1.92 -4.17 19.31
CA ARG A 107 2.52 -3.67 20.57
C ARG A 107 3.98 -4.05 20.70
N GLN A 108 4.33 -5.31 20.42
CA GLN A 108 5.71 -5.80 20.47
C GLN A 108 6.60 -5.08 19.46
N THR A 109 6.12 -4.89 18.23
CA THR A 109 6.86 -4.16 17.19
C THR A 109 7.11 -2.72 17.63
N GLN A 110 6.09 -2.04 18.16
CA GLN A 110 6.19 -0.66 18.65
C GLN A 110 7.15 -0.52 19.84
N HIS A 111 7.14 -1.48 20.77
CA HIS A 111 8.09 -1.50 21.89
C HIS A 111 9.55 -1.55 21.40
N ILE A 112 9.86 -2.44 20.44
CA ILE A 112 11.21 -2.52 19.87
C ILE A 112 11.56 -1.22 19.10
N LEU A 113 10.60 -0.62 18.41
CA LEU A 113 10.79 0.66 17.73
C LEU A 113 11.04 1.81 18.72
N GLU A 114 10.47 1.75 19.92
CA GLU A 114 10.70 2.74 20.97
C GLU A 114 12.11 2.60 21.55
N GLU A 115 12.53 1.37 21.89
CA GLU A 115 13.88 1.08 22.40
C GLU A 115 14.98 1.47 21.42
N THR A 116 14.70 1.41 20.12
CA THR A 116 15.64 1.78 19.05
C THR A 116 15.56 3.25 18.65
N GLY A 117 14.65 4.03 19.25
CA GLY A 117 14.46 5.45 18.96
C GLY A 117 13.81 5.76 17.61
N LEU A 118 13.22 4.76 16.95
CA LEU A 118 12.55 4.91 15.65
C LEU A 118 11.06 5.23 15.78
N LEU A 119 10.40 4.83 16.86
CA LEU A 119 8.94 4.99 17.01
C LEU A 119 8.51 6.45 16.86
N GLY A 120 9.19 7.37 17.55
CA GLY A 120 8.89 8.81 17.47
C GLY A 120 9.02 9.38 16.05
N GLN A 121 10.02 8.93 15.29
CA GLN A 121 10.22 9.34 13.89
C GLN A 121 9.10 8.81 12.99
N LEU A 122 8.68 7.55 13.17
CA LEU A 122 7.58 6.96 12.42
C LEU A 122 6.24 7.64 12.73
N VAL A 123 5.97 7.96 13.99
CA VAL A 123 4.80 8.75 14.38
C VAL A 123 4.88 10.14 13.77
N GLN A 124 6.02 10.83 13.84
CA GLN A 124 6.19 12.13 13.20
C GLN A 124 5.92 12.09 11.69
N LEU A 125 6.41 11.06 11.00
CA LEU A 125 6.15 10.84 9.57
C LEU A 125 4.65 10.58 9.30
N ALA A 126 3.96 9.87 10.19
CA ALA A 126 2.52 9.64 10.07
C ALA A 126 1.68 10.90 10.31
N GLU A 127 2.15 11.84 11.14
CA GLU A 127 1.41 13.04 11.57
C GLU A 127 1.75 14.30 10.76
N THR A 128 2.96 14.40 10.21
CA THR A 128 3.49 15.63 9.61
C THR A 128 2.56 16.28 8.57
N ARG A 129 2.53 17.61 8.55
CA ARG A 129 1.83 18.40 7.52
C ARG A 129 2.69 18.73 6.30
N THR A 130 3.98 18.41 6.36
CA THR A 130 4.94 18.61 5.26
C THR A 130 5.26 17.28 4.60
N GLN A 131 5.38 17.29 3.27
CA GLN A 131 5.83 16.12 2.52
C GLN A 131 7.34 15.94 2.70
N TRP A 132 7.76 14.70 2.93
CA TRP A 132 9.17 14.33 2.99
C TRP A 132 9.63 13.88 1.59
N SER A 133 10.84 14.26 1.20
CA SER A 133 11.49 13.75 -0.01
C SER A 133 12.03 12.34 0.20
N ASP A 134 12.34 11.64 -0.88
CA ASP A 134 12.92 10.29 -0.83
C ASP A 134 14.26 10.29 -0.08
N GLU A 135 15.08 11.33 -0.25
CA GLU A 135 16.36 11.49 0.48
C GLU A 135 16.15 11.68 1.99
N GLN A 136 15.08 12.35 2.40
CA GLN A 136 14.74 12.53 3.81
C GLN A 136 14.24 11.22 4.44
N MET A 137 13.59 10.35 3.65
CA MET A 137 13.08 9.07 4.12
C MET A 137 14.15 7.96 4.15
N ASP A 138 15.19 8.01 3.30
CA ASP A 138 16.19 6.93 3.17
C ASP A 138 16.85 6.52 4.50
N PRO A 139 17.32 7.44 5.38
CA PRO A 139 17.91 7.04 6.65
C PRO A 139 16.95 6.26 7.55
N LEU A 140 15.68 6.68 7.59
CA LEU A 140 14.65 6.03 8.39
C LEU A 140 14.29 4.64 7.82
N ASN A 141 14.17 4.53 6.49
CA ASN A 141 13.93 3.26 5.81
C ASN A 141 15.07 2.26 6.05
N ARG A 142 16.33 2.71 5.97
CA ARG A 142 17.51 1.87 6.24
C ARG A 142 17.59 1.44 7.70
N ALA A 143 17.34 2.36 8.64
CA ALA A 143 17.35 2.05 10.06
C ALA A 143 16.26 1.02 10.40
N TYR A 144 15.05 1.20 9.87
CA TYR A 144 13.96 0.23 10.05
C TYR A 144 14.31 -1.14 9.43
N TYR A 145 14.81 -1.16 8.19
CA TYR A 145 15.19 -2.40 7.51
C TYR A 145 16.26 -3.20 8.27
N ALA A 146 17.22 -2.51 8.89
CA ALA A 146 18.28 -3.14 9.68
C ALA A 146 17.75 -3.91 10.90
N LEU A 147 16.57 -3.55 11.43
CA LEU A 147 15.95 -4.25 12.57
C LEU A 147 15.34 -5.59 12.18
N ARG A 148 15.04 -5.81 10.88
CA ARG A 148 14.46 -7.05 10.34
C ARG A 148 13.18 -7.49 11.05
N LEU A 149 12.42 -6.53 11.59
CA LEU A 149 11.17 -6.79 12.30
C LEU A 149 10.16 -7.44 11.37
N PRO A 150 9.53 -8.58 11.76
CA PRO A 150 8.44 -9.13 10.99
C PRO A 150 7.26 -8.16 11.00
N CYS A 151 6.60 -8.02 9.85
CA CYS A 151 5.32 -7.33 9.75
C CYS A 151 4.35 -7.87 10.81
N PRO A 152 3.62 -7.02 11.54
CA PRO A 152 2.65 -7.48 12.56
C PRO A 152 1.55 -8.42 12.03
N PHE A 153 1.32 -8.42 10.71
CA PHE A 153 0.38 -9.32 10.03
C PHE A 153 1.00 -10.65 9.56
N LEU A 154 2.30 -10.87 9.78
CA LEU A 154 2.94 -12.14 9.46
C LEU A 154 2.64 -13.14 10.59
N ASP A 155 2.13 -14.31 10.24
CA ASP A 155 1.94 -15.41 11.17
C ASP A 155 3.22 -16.25 11.34
N ASP A 156 3.15 -17.23 12.24
CA ASP A 156 4.30 -18.05 12.62
C ASP A 156 4.76 -18.99 11.48
N ASN A 157 3.95 -19.15 10.43
CA ASN A 157 4.26 -19.91 9.22
C ASN A 157 4.78 -19.03 8.08
N GLU A 158 5.15 -17.78 8.36
CA GLU A 158 5.54 -16.77 7.36
C GLU A 158 4.44 -16.46 6.32
N LEU A 159 3.17 -16.63 6.72
CA LEU A 159 2.01 -16.27 5.89
C LEU A 159 1.34 -15.01 6.42
N CYS A 160 0.83 -14.19 5.50
CA CYS A 160 0.10 -12.99 5.89
C CYS A 160 -1.31 -13.37 6.38
N SER A 161 -1.62 -13.06 7.64
CA SER A 161 -2.91 -13.33 8.27
C SER A 161 -4.08 -12.54 7.67
N ILE A 162 -3.77 -11.45 6.96
CA ILE A 162 -4.74 -10.61 6.23
C ILE A 162 -4.47 -10.63 4.72
N TYR A 163 -4.09 -11.77 4.14
CA TYR A 163 -3.63 -11.88 2.74
C TYR A 163 -4.54 -11.15 1.72
N HIS A 164 -5.87 -11.25 1.89
CA HIS A 164 -6.87 -10.61 1.03
C HIS A 164 -7.04 -9.11 1.29
N ASP A 165 -6.61 -8.61 2.45
CA ASP A 165 -6.68 -7.20 2.84
C ASP A 165 -5.33 -6.50 2.83
N ARG A 166 -4.28 -7.18 2.34
CA ARG A 166 -2.93 -6.59 2.19
C ARG A 166 -2.98 -5.24 1.47
N PRO A 167 -2.18 -4.25 1.93
CA PRO A 167 -2.03 -2.96 1.26
C PRO A 167 -1.60 -3.09 -0.20
N ALA A 168 -1.87 -2.05 -0.97
CA ALA A 168 -1.43 -1.87 -2.35
C ALA A 168 0.09 -2.07 -2.49
N ALA A 169 0.88 -1.45 -1.61
CA ALA A 169 2.35 -1.58 -1.63
C ALA A 169 2.82 -3.04 -1.52
N CYS A 170 2.10 -3.90 -0.79
CA CYS A 170 2.43 -5.32 -0.66
C CYS A 170 2.09 -6.14 -1.91
N ARG A 171 1.14 -5.67 -2.72
CA ARG A 171 0.65 -6.35 -3.94
C ARG A 171 1.42 -5.90 -5.17
N GLU A 172 1.83 -4.64 -5.18
CA GLU A 172 2.57 -3.99 -6.25
C GLU A 172 4.07 -4.35 -6.24
N LEU A 173 4.57 -4.97 -5.17
CA LEU A 173 5.96 -5.39 -5.07
C LEU A 173 6.18 -6.81 -5.59
N LEU A 174 6.72 -6.91 -6.80
CA LEU A 174 7.20 -8.15 -7.41
C LEU A 174 8.64 -7.98 -7.90
N VAL A 175 9.39 -9.07 -8.01
CA VAL A 175 10.78 -9.05 -8.49
C VAL A 175 11.06 -10.16 -9.51
N THR A 176 12.07 -9.95 -10.34
CA THR A 176 12.61 -10.92 -11.32
C THR A 176 14.02 -11.40 -11.01
N SER A 177 14.66 -10.81 -9.99
CA SER A 177 15.95 -11.26 -9.47
C SER A 177 15.79 -12.49 -8.57
N PRO A 178 16.84 -13.31 -8.39
CA PRO A 178 16.78 -14.48 -7.52
C PRO A 178 16.18 -14.16 -6.13
N PRO A 179 15.25 -14.98 -5.61
CA PRO A 179 14.51 -14.68 -4.39
C PRO A 179 15.41 -14.55 -3.15
N GLU A 180 16.55 -15.25 -3.13
CA GLU A 180 17.56 -15.14 -2.06
C GLU A 180 18.14 -13.72 -1.94
N TRP A 181 18.17 -12.94 -3.02
CA TRP A 181 18.66 -11.55 -2.99
C TRP A 181 17.74 -10.64 -2.20
N CYS A 182 16.44 -10.95 -2.12
CA CYS A 182 15.49 -10.18 -1.32
C CYS A 182 15.79 -10.27 0.18
N GLN A 183 16.55 -11.28 0.64
CA GLN A 183 16.96 -11.40 2.03
C GLN A 183 18.00 -10.34 2.41
N ASP A 184 18.81 -9.84 1.49
CA ASP A 184 19.74 -8.74 1.74
C ASP A 184 19.81 -7.80 0.54
N VAL A 185 18.83 -6.90 0.48
CA VAL A 185 18.69 -5.93 -0.62
C VAL A 185 19.75 -4.83 -0.56
N THR A 186 20.51 -4.75 0.53
CA THR A 186 21.62 -3.79 0.65
C THR A 186 22.89 -4.31 0.01
N CYS A 187 23.05 -5.63 -0.09
CA CYS A 187 24.21 -6.26 -0.72
C CYS A 187 23.90 -6.84 -2.11
N HIS A 188 22.63 -6.96 -2.49
CA HIS A 188 22.23 -7.56 -3.76
C HIS A 188 21.34 -6.64 -4.62
N PRO A 189 21.57 -6.60 -5.94
CA PRO A 189 20.79 -5.76 -6.85
C PRO A 189 19.46 -6.42 -7.19
N VAL A 190 18.49 -6.32 -6.27
CA VAL A 190 17.13 -6.80 -6.48
C VAL A 190 16.48 -6.06 -7.65
N ARG A 191 15.80 -6.79 -8.53
CA ARG A 191 15.19 -6.25 -9.75
C ARG A 191 13.66 -6.20 -9.60
N PRO A 192 13.09 -5.10 -9.09
CA PRO A 192 11.64 -4.94 -9.00
C PRO A 192 10.99 -4.89 -10.38
N LEU A 193 9.77 -5.42 -10.46
CA LEU A 193 8.88 -5.17 -11.58
C LEU A 193 8.50 -3.68 -11.62
N GLN A 194 8.29 -3.14 -12.82
CA GLN A 194 7.80 -1.76 -12.94
C GLN A 194 6.35 -1.68 -12.46
N VAL A 195 6.02 -0.61 -11.75
CA VAL A 195 4.68 -0.37 -11.21
C VAL A 195 4.20 0.99 -11.70
N HIS A 196 3.29 0.97 -12.67
CA HIS A 196 2.75 2.19 -13.28
C HIS A 196 1.53 2.72 -12.54
N VAL A 197 0.76 1.84 -11.89
CA VAL A 197 -0.41 2.20 -11.08
C VAL A 197 -0.06 1.93 -9.62
N ARG A 198 0.15 3.00 -8.84
CA ARG A 198 0.42 2.94 -7.40
C ARG A 198 -0.84 3.32 -6.63
N ALA A 199 -1.67 2.34 -6.29
CA ALA A 199 -2.99 2.59 -5.72
C ALA A 199 -2.90 3.35 -4.37
N GLY A 200 -1.94 2.99 -3.52
CA GLY A 200 -1.69 3.71 -2.25
C GLY A 200 -1.35 5.18 -2.46
N THR A 201 -0.50 5.51 -3.45
CA THR A 201 -0.17 6.89 -3.79
C THR A 201 -1.40 7.66 -4.31
N VAL A 202 -2.19 7.05 -5.20
CA VAL A 202 -3.42 7.69 -5.71
C VAL A 202 -4.42 7.96 -4.59
N LEU A 203 -4.64 6.98 -3.70
CA LEU A 203 -5.50 7.14 -2.53
C LEU A 203 -5.02 8.25 -1.59
N SER A 204 -3.70 8.37 -1.41
CA SER A 204 -3.09 9.44 -0.64
C SER A 204 -3.23 10.82 -1.29
N LEU A 205 -3.15 10.92 -2.63
CA LEU A 205 -3.37 12.19 -3.34
C LEU A 205 -4.84 12.62 -3.26
N LEU A 206 -5.76 11.67 -3.41
CA LEU A 206 -7.18 11.91 -3.26
C LEU A 206 -7.55 12.33 -1.84
N TRP A 207 -6.95 11.68 -0.83
CA TRP A 207 -7.06 12.10 0.57
C TRP A 207 -6.69 13.58 0.76
N ALA A 208 -5.63 14.02 0.09
CA ALA A 208 -5.17 15.40 0.19
C ALA A 208 -6.08 16.40 -0.52
N GLU A 209 -6.64 16.04 -1.67
CA GLU A 209 -7.59 16.87 -2.40
C GLU A 209 -8.88 17.10 -1.59
N LEU A 210 -9.30 16.11 -0.82
CA LEU A 210 -10.53 16.17 -0.01
C LEU A 210 -10.33 16.86 1.35
N ASP A 211 -9.25 17.65 1.48
CA ASP A 211 -8.92 18.51 2.63
C ASP A 211 -8.70 17.75 3.96
N HIS A 212 -8.21 16.52 3.87
CA HIS A 212 -7.84 15.74 5.04
C HIS A 212 -6.34 15.85 5.41
N GLY A 213 -5.65 16.88 4.90
CA GLY A 213 -4.22 17.13 5.10
C GLY A 213 -3.37 16.81 3.87
N PRO A 214 -2.02 16.85 3.96
CA PRO A 214 -1.15 16.53 2.83
C PRO A 214 -1.27 15.06 2.41
N ALA A 215 -0.84 14.79 1.17
CA ALA A 215 -0.56 13.44 0.73
C ALA A 215 0.52 12.83 1.63
N ARG A 216 0.21 11.68 2.23
CA ARG A 216 1.09 10.97 3.16
C ARG A 216 0.95 9.47 2.98
N LEU A 217 2.04 8.76 3.23
CA LEU A 217 2.04 7.32 3.42
C LEU A 217 2.41 7.05 4.88
N ILE A 218 1.49 6.45 5.62
CA ILE A 218 1.63 6.12 7.02
C ILE A 218 2.47 4.84 7.13
N PRO A 219 3.50 4.79 7.98
CA PRO A 219 4.22 3.55 8.22
C PRO A 219 3.34 2.50 8.88
N LEU A 220 3.32 1.27 8.34
CA LEU A 220 2.46 0.19 8.83
C LEU A 220 2.49 -0.01 10.36
N PRO A 221 3.65 0.00 11.07
CA PRO A 221 3.68 -0.25 12.51
C PRO A 221 2.91 0.75 13.36
N VAL A 222 2.61 1.95 12.84
CA VAL A 222 1.84 3.00 13.53
C VAL A 222 0.46 3.22 12.90
N ALA A 223 0.10 2.47 11.87
CA ALA A 223 -1.10 2.71 11.07
C ALA A 223 -2.42 2.46 11.82
N LEU A 224 -2.47 1.47 12.72
CA LEU A 224 -3.67 1.17 13.49
C LEU A 224 -3.97 2.29 14.51
N ASP A 225 -2.97 2.69 15.29
CA ASP A 225 -3.08 3.79 16.26
C ASP A 225 -3.35 5.13 15.56
N TRP A 226 -2.76 5.34 14.38
CA TRP A 226 -3.08 6.48 13.54
C TRP A 226 -4.56 6.47 13.14
N ALA A 227 -5.05 5.36 12.60
CA ALA A 227 -6.44 5.23 12.17
C ALA A 227 -7.44 5.37 13.34
N GLU A 228 -7.09 4.89 14.54
CA GLU A 228 -7.91 5.06 15.75
C GLU A 228 -8.02 6.55 16.15
N ARG A 229 -6.89 7.29 16.15
CA ARG A 229 -6.87 8.72 16.50
C ARG A 229 -7.59 9.60 15.47
N HIS A 230 -7.66 9.16 14.21
CA HIS A 230 -8.21 9.92 13.10
C HIS A 230 -9.63 9.48 12.67
N GLN A 231 -10.33 8.66 13.46
CA GLN A 231 -11.68 8.16 13.12
C GLN A 231 -12.70 9.25 12.76
N SER A 232 -12.55 10.48 13.30
CA SER A 232 -13.45 11.59 12.96
C SER A 232 -13.39 12.01 11.49
N GLU A 233 -12.29 11.74 10.80
CA GLU A 233 -12.09 12.11 9.40
C GLU A 233 -12.90 11.22 8.45
N LEU A 234 -13.31 10.02 8.89
CA LEU A 234 -14.22 9.14 8.16
C LEU A 234 -15.68 9.62 8.11
N ARG A 235 -16.02 10.70 8.81
CA ARG A 235 -17.39 11.25 8.83
C ARG A 235 -17.80 11.83 7.49
N SER A 236 -16.85 12.35 6.72
CA SER A 236 -17.10 12.88 5.40
C SER A 236 -17.47 11.74 4.44
N GLN A 237 -18.49 11.97 3.63
CA GLN A 237 -18.96 11.01 2.64
C GLN A 237 -19.24 11.72 1.32
N TRP A 238 -19.01 11.00 0.22
CA TRP A 238 -19.17 11.50 -1.14
C TRP A 238 -19.91 10.46 -1.98
N THR A 239 -20.38 10.88 -3.14
CA THR A 239 -20.91 9.90 -4.11
C THR A 239 -19.79 9.00 -4.61
N GLY A 240 -20.08 7.72 -4.83
CA GLY A 240 -19.08 6.79 -5.35
C GLY A 240 -18.47 7.23 -6.68
N ARG A 241 -19.30 7.83 -7.55
CA ARG A 241 -18.86 8.40 -8.83
C ARG A 241 -17.87 9.55 -8.66
N GLU A 242 -18.16 10.50 -7.77
CA GLU A 242 -17.26 11.64 -7.53
C GLU A 242 -15.88 11.18 -7.07
N LEU A 243 -15.82 10.23 -6.13
CA LEU A 243 -14.55 9.68 -5.66
C LEU A 243 -13.80 8.97 -6.79
N LEU A 244 -14.51 8.16 -7.59
CA LEU A 244 -13.91 7.43 -8.70
C LEU A 244 -13.33 8.38 -9.74
N ASP A 245 -14.09 9.40 -10.17
CA ASP A 245 -13.65 10.38 -11.17
C ASP A 245 -12.39 11.14 -10.69
N LYS A 246 -12.35 11.55 -9.41
CA LYS A 246 -11.17 12.19 -8.81
C LYS A 246 -9.98 11.24 -8.71
N ALA A 247 -10.19 10.00 -8.30
CA ALA A 247 -9.13 8.99 -8.23
C ALA A 247 -8.51 8.72 -9.60
N LEU A 248 -9.34 8.55 -10.64
CA LEU A 248 -8.89 8.35 -12.02
C LEU A 248 -8.16 9.57 -12.58
N THR A 249 -8.58 10.78 -12.20
CA THR A 249 -7.87 12.01 -12.55
C THR A 249 -6.45 12.05 -11.96
N HIS A 250 -6.29 11.71 -10.68
CA HIS A 250 -4.97 11.60 -10.05
C HIS A 250 -4.12 10.52 -10.72
N LEU A 251 -4.71 9.37 -11.02
CA LEU A 251 -4.01 8.28 -11.69
C LEU A 251 -3.54 8.69 -13.10
N SER A 252 -4.38 9.34 -13.89
CA SER A 252 -4.02 9.83 -15.22
C SER A 252 -2.86 10.85 -15.17
N ARG A 253 -2.89 11.77 -14.19
CA ARG A 253 -1.80 12.73 -13.95
C ARG A 253 -0.50 12.03 -13.54
N PHE A 254 -0.58 11.09 -12.61
CA PHE A 254 0.56 10.31 -12.14
C PHE A 254 1.21 9.55 -13.29
N LEU A 255 0.39 8.85 -14.09
CA LEU A 255 0.86 8.16 -15.29
C LEU A 255 1.55 9.14 -16.24
N SER A 256 0.90 10.25 -16.62
CA SER A 256 1.44 11.24 -17.57
C SER A 256 2.78 11.83 -17.14
N GLN A 257 2.99 12.07 -15.85
CA GLN A 257 4.25 12.60 -15.31
C GLN A 257 5.38 11.57 -15.35
N HIS A 258 5.06 10.27 -15.27
CA HIS A 258 6.03 9.18 -15.25
C HIS A 258 6.18 8.43 -16.60
N HIS A 259 5.53 8.89 -17.68
CA HIS A 259 5.74 8.34 -19.04
C HIS A 259 7.15 8.61 -19.58
N SER A 260 7.85 9.60 -19.04
CA SER A 260 9.15 10.08 -19.58
C SER A 260 10.37 9.59 -18.80
N SER A 261 10.20 8.90 -17.67
CA SER A 261 11.29 8.39 -16.83
C SER A 261 10.76 7.31 -15.88
N PRO A 262 11.51 6.22 -15.62
CA PRO A 262 11.10 5.23 -14.63
C PRO A 262 10.86 5.93 -13.28
N PRO A 263 9.86 5.52 -12.48
CA PRO A 263 9.58 6.14 -11.20
C PRO A 263 10.85 6.13 -10.32
N ALA A 264 11.18 7.28 -9.75
CA ALA A 264 12.48 7.61 -9.18
C ALA A 264 12.86 6.86 -7.89
N SER A 265 11.98 6.04 -7.31
CA SER A 265 12.30 5.29 -6.09
C SER A 265 12.02 3.80 -6.26
N SER A 266 13.12 3.05 -6.35
CA SER A 266 13.15 1.64 -5.99
C SER A 266 12.57 1.49 -4.58
N PRO A 267 11.69 0.51 -4.32
CA PRO A 267 11.24 0.20 -2.96
C PRO A 267 12.38 -0.36 -2.09
N PHE A 268 13.54 -0.64 -2.69
CA PHE A 268 14.74 -1.11 -2.00
C PHE A 268 15.73 0.04 -1.77
N PRO A 269 16.36 0.12 -0.59
CA PRO A 269 17.46 1.04 -0.37
C PRO A 269 18.60 0.81 -1.37
N PRO A 270 19.38 1.84 -1.72
CA PRO A 270 20.54 1.68 -2.61
C PRO A 270 21.49 0.60 -2.11
N THR A 271 21.98 -0.24 -3.04
CA THR A 271 23.02 -1.25 -2.75
C THR A 271 24.32 -0.57 -2.36
N ARG A 272 25.04 -1.19 -1.42
CA ARG A 272 26.38 -0.76 -1.01
C ARG A 272 27.43 -1.05 -2.07
#